data_AF-A0A1V9WYE7-F1
#
_entry.id   AF-A0A1V9WYE7-F1
#
_cell.length_a   1.000
_cell.length_b   1.000
_cell.length_c   1.000
_cell.angle_alpha   90.00
_cell.angle_beta   90.00
_cell.angle_gamma   90.00
#
_symmetry.space_group_name_H-M   'P 1'
#
loop_
_entity.id
_entity.type
_entity.pdbx_description
1 polymer ?
#
loop_
_entity_poly.entity_id
_entity_poly.type
_entity_poly.pdbx_seq_one_letter_code
_entity_poly.pdbx_strand_id
1 'polypeptide(L)'
;MARGQLREIELSPGVEGLELTEGAAKVHLKKDQGVFYNPVQCFNRDISTAVINEYLRERRDFIIQNVNLNLLAAVYTYGLCYCLQKKAWEHRATILEALAASGLRSIRYALELDDDLVKEIVANDISKSAVESIRLNADLNGLGDKIRPNLGDAVLYMYQCRAEGRYFDVVDLDPYGCAAKFLDPAVQAVQNGGLLCVTATDMAILCGNTPETCRAKYGSVSLRGKFCHEMALRILLFSIESAANRHGR
;
A
#
# COMPACT_ATOMS: atom_id res chain seq x y z
N MET A 1 -20.23 -5.92 -5.16
CA MET A 1 -18.87 -6.48 -5.10
C MET A 1 -18.87 -7.82 -5.80
N ALA A 2 -18.15 -7.93 -6.91
CA ALA A 2 -17.95 -9.23 -7.57
C ALA A 2 -16.85 -9.97 -6.81
N ARG A 3 -17.13 -11.20 -6.35
CA ARG A 3 -16.10 -12.06 -5.75
C ARG A 3 -15.06 -12.39 -6.83
N GLY A 4 -13.78 -12.47 -6.45
CA GLY A 4 -12.73 -12.92 -7.35
C GLY A 4 -13.06 -14.29 -7.95
N GLN A 5 -12.90 -14.42 -9.26
CA GLN A 5 -13.18 -15.65 -10.02
C GLN A 5 -11.89 -16.44 -10.21
N LEU A 6 -11.90 -17.71 -9.80
CA LEU A 6 -10.77 -18.63 -9.95
C LEU A 6 -11.05 -19.62 -11.07
N ARG A 7 -10.06 -19.85 -11.92
CA ARG A 7 -10.09 -20.84 -12.99
C ARG A 7 -8.78 -21.62 -13.01
N GLU A 8 -8.84 -22.94 -13.11
CA GLU A 8 -7.65 -23.76 -13.34
C GLU A 8 -7.12 -23.57 -14.75
N ILE A 9 -5.81 -23.39 -14.87
CA ILE A 9 -5.10 -23.20 -16.14
C ILE A 9 -3.76 -23.94 -16.13
N GLU A 10 -3.22 -24.18 -17.32
CA GLU A 10 -1.85 -24.63 -17.51
C GLU A 10 -0.98 -23.40 -17.81
N LEU A 11 -0.06 -23.06 -16.91
CA LEU A 11 0.78 -21.85 -17.02
C LEU A 11 1.92 -22.03 -18.01
N SER A 12 2.45 -23.25 -18.07
CA SER A 12 3.46 -23.72 -19.01
C SER A 12 3.31 -25.22 -19.14
N PRO A 13 3.86 -25.87 -20.20
CA PRO A 13 3.71 -27.30 -20.41
C PRO A 13 4.02 -28.13 -19.16
N GLY A 14 3.02 -28.81 -18.60
CA GLY A 14 3.11 -29.63 -17.40
C GLY A 14 3.05 -28.89 -16.05
N VAL A 15 2.78 -27.58 -16.04
CA VAL A 15 2.69 -26.77 -14.81
C VAL A 15 1.27 -26.24 -14.63
N GLU A 16 0.55 -26.85 -13.69
CA GLU A 16 -0.78 -26.39 -13.28
C GLU A 16 -0.70 -25.11 -12.45
N GLY A 17 -1.64 -24.21 -12.70
CA GLY A 17 -1.83 -22.99 -11.93
C GLY A 17 -3.29 -22.57 -11.86
N LEU A 18 -3.52 -21.42 -11.23
CA LEU A 18 -4.82 -20.79 -11.11
C LEU A 18 -4.75 -19.41 -11.75
N GLU A 19 -5.72 -19.09 -12.61
CA GLU A 19 -6.03 -17.72 -13.02
C GLU A 19 -7.07 -17.15 -12.07
N LEU A 20 -6.73 -16.07 -11.40
CA LEU A 20 -7.64 -15.29 -10.57
C LEU A 20 -7.96 -13.99 -11.31
N THR A 21 -9.25 -13.68 -11.44
CA THR A 21 -9.71 -12.34 -11.83
C THR A 21 -10.39 -11.68 -10.64
N GLU A 22 -9.89 -10.53 -10.19
CA GLU A 22 -10.49 -9.72 -9.12
C GLU A 22 -10.44 -8.24 -9.50
N GLY A 23 -11.61 -7.58 -9.49
CA GLY A 23 -11.70 -6.22 -10.01
C GLY A 23 -11.32 -6.18 -11.50
N ALA A 24 -10.45 -5.25 -11.87
CA ALA A 24 -9.87 -5.20 -13.22
C ALA A 24 -8.66 -6.13 -13.39
N ALA A 25 -8.08 -6.62 -12.29
CA ALA A 25 -6.85 -7.39 -12.30
C ALA A 25 -7.07 -8.85 -12.68
N LYS A 26 -6.14 -9.37 -13.50
CA LYS A 26 -5.99 -10.80 -13.77
C LYS A 26 -4.61 -11.27 -13.31
N VAL A 27 -4.53 -12.26 -12.44
CA VAL A 27 -3.25 -12.79 -11.94
C VAL A 27 -3.17 -14.30 -12.05
N HIS A 28 -1.97 -14.79 -12.30
CA HIS A 28 -1.62 -16.20 -12.29
C HIS A 28 -0.97 -16.55 -10.95
N LEU A 29 -1.50 -17.59 -10.31
CA LEU A 29 -1.04 -18.12 -9.03
C LEU A 29 -0.52 -19.55 -9.28
N LYS A 30 0.75 -19.80 -8.96
CA LYS A 30 1.29 -21.17 -9.03
C LYS A 30 0.95 -21.93 -7.75
N LYS A 31 0.45 -23.16 -7.89
CA LYS A 31 0.07 -24.02 -6.75
C LYS A 31 1.27 -24.35 -5.85
N ASP A 32 2.49 -24.38 -6.39
CA ASP A 32 3.74 -24.75 -5.72
C ASP A 32 4.49 -23.58 -5.06
N GLN A 33 4.23 -22.34 -5.46
CA GLN A 33 4.96 -21.16 -4.97
C GLN A 33 4.48 -20.64 -3.61
N GLY A 34 3.48 -21.28 -2.99
CA GLY A 34 2.91 -20.83 -1.71
C GLY A 34 2.25 -19.45 -1.78
N VAL A 35 1.94 -18.98 -2.99
CA VAL A 35 1.36 -17.66 -3.23
C VAL A 35 -0.09 -17.67 -2.74
N PHE A 36 -0.30 -17.03 -1.60
CA PHE A 36 -1.56 -17.05 -0.88
C PHE A 36 -2.57 -16.07 -1.50
N TYR A 37 -3.75 -16.58 -1.84
CA TYR A 37 -4.92 -15.76 -2.13
C TYR A 37 -5.99 -16.02 -1.07
N ASN A 38 -6.48 -14.93 -0.46
CA ASN A 38 -7.63 -14.98 0.43
C ASN A 38 -8.80 -14.18 -0.16
N PRO A 39 -9.91 -14.82 -0.52
CA PRO A 39 -11.07 -14.14 -1.08
C PRO A 39 -11.75 -13.18 -0.10
N VAL A 40 -11.57 -13.36 1.22
CA VAL A 40 -12.08 -12.43 2.24
C VAL A 40 -11.41 -11.06 2.14
N GLN A 41 -10.16 -11.02 1.65
CA GLN A 41 -9.39 -9.77 1.49
C GLN A 41 -9.79 -8.97 0.23
N CYS A 42 -10.71 -9.47 -0.61
CA CYS A 42 -11.24 -8.72 -1.76
C CYS A 42 -11.85 -7.38 -1.30
N PHE A 43 -12.61 -7.41 -0.20
CA PHE A 43 -13.21 -6.19 0.36
C PHE A 43 -12.17 -5.20 0.90
N ASN A 44 -11.10 -5.70 1.52
CA ASN A 44 -9.98 -4.85 1.97
C ASN A 44 -9.33 -4.15 0.77
N ARG A 45 -9.04 -4.88 -0.31
CA ARG A 45 -8.48 -4.31 -1.55
C ARG A 45 -9.42 -3.32 -2.21
N ASP A 46 -10.73 -3.60 -2.26
CA ASP A 46 -11.74 -2.65 -2.77
C ASP A 46 -11.73 -1.33 -1.98
N ILE A 47 -11.69 -1.40 -0.65
CA ILE A 47 -11.60 -0.20 0.20
C ILE A 47 -10.29 0.54 -0.06
N SER A 48 -9.16 -0.16 -0.06
CA SER A 48 -7.87 0.50 -0.24
C SER A 48 -7.80 1.21 -1.60
N THR A 49 -8.26 0.58 -2.69
CA THR A 49 -8.33 1.22 -4.00
C THR A 49 -9.19 2.50 -3.96
N ALA A 50 -10.39 2.41 -3.40
CA ALA A 50 -11.30 3.56 -3.36
C ALA A 50 -10.74 4.72 -2.52
N VAL A 51 -10.19 4.42 -1.33
CA VAL A 51 -9.62 5.42 -0.42
C VAL A 51 -8.36 6.04 -1.02
N ILE A 52 -7.47 5.24 -1.60
CA ILE A 52 -6.25 5.75 -2.23
C ILE A 52 -6.61 6.66 -3.41
N ASN A 53 -7.57 6.28 -4.26
CA ASN A 53 -7.93 7.10 -5.42
C ASN A 53 -8.46 8.46 -4.98
N GLU A 54 -9.38 8.48 -4.01
CA GLU A 54 -9.96 9.73 -3.52
C GLU A 54 -8.90 10.60 -2.81
N TYR A 55 -8.06 10.00 -1.96
CA TYR A 55 -6.95 10.70 -1.34
C TYR A 55 -6.00 11.34 -2.37
N LEU A 56 -5.67 10.63 -3.47
CA LEU A 56 -4.80 11.17 -4.51
C LEU A 56 -5.46 12.31 -5.30
N ARG A 57 -6.79 12.25 -5.52
CA ARG A 57 -7.56 13.35 -6.12
C ARG A 57 -7.55 14.58 -5.21
N GLU A 58 -7.85 14.41 -3.93
CA GLU A 58 -7.82 15.50 -2.95
C GLU A 58 -6.42 16.10 -2.82
N ARG A 59 -5.38 15.26 -2.78
CA ARG A 59 -3.97 15.69 -2.73
C ARG A 59 -3.58 16.50 -3.97
N ARG A 60 -3.98 16.05 -5.16
CA ARG A 60 -3.78 16.79 -6.41
C ARG A 60 -4.44 18.17 -6.32
N ASP A 61 -5.72 18.20 -5.95
CA ASP A 61 -6.50 19.43 -5.92
C ASP A 61 -5.95 20.41 -4.88
N PHE A 62 -5.55 19.92 -3.70
CA PHE A 62 -4.84 20.70 -2.67
C PHE A 62 -3.54 21.30 -3.20
N ILE A 63 -2.69 20.52 -3.87
CA ILE A 63 -1.42 21.02 -4.39
C ILE A 63 -1.64 22.05 -5.50
N ILE A 64 -2.56 21.79 -6.43
CA ILE A 64 -2.92 22.76 -7.49
C ILE A 64 -3.40 24.09 -6.87
N GLN A 65 -4.28 24.03 -5.88
CA GLN A 65 -4.78 25.22 -5.19
C GLN A 65 -3.66 26.00 -4.49
N ASN A 66 -2.77 25.33 -3.75
CA ASN A 66 -1.66 25.96 -3.04
C ASN A 66 -0.59 26.53 -3.98
N VAL A 67 -0.29 25.85 -5.09
CA VAL A 67 0.60 26.37 -6.13
C VAL A 67 0.02 27.66 -6.73
N ASN A 68 -1.28 27.68 -7.04
CA ASN A 68 -1.96 28.87 -7.54
C ASN A 68 -1.92 30.03 -6.53
N LEU A 69 -2.09 29.76 -5.23
CA LEU A 69 -1.99 30.78 -4.17
C LEU A 69 -0.57 31.38 -4.07
N ASN A 70 0.46 30.54 -4.09
CA ASN A 70 1.86 31.00 -4.05
C ASN A 70 2.23 31.78 -5.31
N LEU A 71 1.74 31.37 -6.48
CA LEU A 71 1.89 32.11 -7.73
C LEU A 71 1.19 33.46 -7.67
N LEU A 72 -0.06 33.51 -7.18
CA LEU A 72 -0.78 34.76 -6.94
C LEU A 72 0.01 35.70 -6.01
N ALA A 73 0.52 35.18 -4.90
CA ALA A 73 1.36 35.94 -3.98
C ALA A 73 2.65 36.46 -4.67
N ALA A 74 3.30 35.63 -5.49
CA ALA A 74 4.48 36.02 -6.25
C ALA A 74 4.17 37.06 -7.35
N VAL A 75 3.02 36.97 -8.03
CA VAL A 75 2.55 37.96 -9.00
C VAL A 75 2.28 39.30 -8.32
N TYR A 76 1.59 39.28 -7.17
CA TYR A 76 1.32 40.50 -6.39
C TYR A 76 2.61 41.14 -5.85
N THR A 77 3.62 40.34 -5.52
CA THR A 77 4.88 40.83 -4.94
C THR A 77 5.89 41.26 -6.01
N TYR A 78 5.96 40.57 -7.16
CA TYR A 78 7.04 40.71 -8.14
C TYR A 78 6.59 41.00 -9.59
N GLY A 79 5.28 41.10 -9.85
CA GLY A 79 4.76 41.54 -11.16
C GLY A 79 5.02 40.59 -12.35
N LEU A 80 5.25 39.30 -12.12
CA LEU A 80 5.42 38.30 -13.20
C LEU A 80 4.09 37.65 -13.56
N CYS A 81 3.59 37.87 -14.79
CA CYS A 81 2.29 37.35 -15.24
C CYS A 81 2.42 36.25 -16.32
N TYR A 82 1.63 35.19 -16.11
CA TYR A 82 0.89 34.41 -17.11
C TYR A 82 1.43 33.08 -17.69
N CYS A 83 2.74 32.78 -17.72
CA CYS A 83 3.21 31.54 -18.41
C CYS A 83 3.14 30.23 -17.59
N LEU A 84 2.72 30.24 -16.31
CA LEU A 84 2.91 29.12 -15.38
C LEU A 84 1.72 28.16 -15.24
N GLN A 85 0.58 28.46 -15.87
CA GLN A 85 -0.69 27.77 -15.62
C GLN A 85 -0.75 26.30 -16.11
N LYS A 86 0.18 25.87 -16.97
CA LYS A 86 0.23 24.51 -17.53
C LYS A 86 1.10 23.49 -16.76
N LYS A 87 1.74 23.89 -15.65
CA LYS A 87 2.70 23.05 -14.89
C LYS A 87 2.20 22.52 -13.53
N ALA A 88 0.91 22.64 -13.25
CA ALA A 88 0.41 22.58 -11.87
C ALA A 88 0.38 21.19 -11.21
N TRP A 89 0.50 20.09 -11.96
CA TRP A 89 0.61 18.72 -11.43
C TRP A 89 1.51 17.84 -12.29
N GLU A 90 2.82 18.04 -12.20
CA GLU A 90 3.80 17.07 -12.72
C GLU A 90 4.06 15.93 -11.71
N HIS A 91 3.66 16.11 -10.45
CA HIS A 91 3.89 15.14 -9.37
C HIS A 91 2.89 13.98 -9.45
N ARG A 92 3.26 12.91 -10.13
CA ARG A 92 2.52 11.64 -10.07
C ARG A 92 2.99 10.83 -8.86
N ALA A 93 2.05 10.23 -8.15
CA ALA A 93 2.27 9.57 -6.88
C ALA A 93 3.11 8.29 -7.00
N THR A 94 3.97 8.05 -6.02
CA THR A 94 4.66 6.76 -5.84
C THR A 94 4.00 5.97 -4.71
N ILE A 95 3.70 4.70 -4.97
CA ILE A 95 3.02 3.81 -4.01
C ILE A 95 3.96 2.66 -3.66
N LEU A 96 4.02 2.27 -2.40
CA LEU A 96 4.70 1.06 -1.92
C LEU A 96 3.67 0.05 -1.42
N GLU A 97 3.62 -1.13 -2.02
CA GLU A 97 3.06 -2.33 -1.41
C GLU A 97 4.21 -3.12 -0.77
N ALA A 98 4.30 -3.09 0.55
CA ALA A 98 5.48 -3.60 1.26
C ALA A 98 5.57 -5.14 1.30
N LEU A 99 4.42 -5.83 1.20
CA LEU A 99 4.30 -7.30 1.26
C LEU A 99 3.38 -7.80 0.13
N ALA A 100 3.90 -7.83 -1.10
CA ALA A 100 3.07 -7.92 -2.30
C ALA A 100 2.61 -9.33 -2.69
N ALA A 101 3.28 -10.40 -2.25
CA ALA A 101 2.97 -11.78 -2.65
C ALA A 101 2.84 -11.94 -4.18
N SER A 102 1.63 -12.12 -4.72
CA SER A 102 1.37 -12.22 -6.17
C SER A 102 1.43 -10.88 -6.92
N GLY A 103 1.41 -9.76 -6.19
CA GLY A 103 1.26 -8.41 -6.73
C GLY A 103 -0.19 -8.03 -7.03
N LEU A 104 -1.18 -8.83 -6.62
CA LEU A 104 -2.60 -8.58 -6.94
C LEU A 104 -3.06 -7.17 -6.56
N ARG A 105 -2.71 -6.70 -5.37
CA ARG A 105 -3.10 -5.36 -4.89
C ARG A 105 -2.40 -4.26 -5.69
N SER A 106 -1.09 -4.37 -5.94
CA SER A 106 -0.37 -3.47 -6.85
C SER A 106 -0.98 -3.42 -8.26
N ILE A 107 -1.39 -4.56 -8.81
CA ILE A 107 -2.02 -4.63 -10.14
C ILE A 107 -3.38 -3.95 -10.13
N ARG A 108 -4.20 -4.18 -9.09
CA ARG A 108 -5.47 -3.47 -8.92
C ARG A 108 -5.25 -1.97 -8.80
N TYR A 109 -4.28 -1.51 -8.01
CA TYR A 109 -3.95 -0.08 -7.91
C TYR A 109 -3.55 0.50 -9.26
N ALA A 110 -2.74 -0.22 -10.04
CA ALA A 110 -2.29 0.26 -11.33
C ALA A 110 -3.42 0.38 -12.38
N LEU A 111 -4.44 -0.49 -12.30
CA LEU A 111 -5.57 -0.57 -13.24
C LEU A 111 -6.79 0.27 -12.82
N GLU A 112 -7.02 0.44 -11.51
CA GLU A 112 -8.27 0.98 -10.98
C GLU A 112 -8.13 2.40 -10.40
N LEU A 113 -6.91 2.84 -10.08
CA LEU A 113 -6.65 4.25 -9.73
C LEU A 113 -6.59 5.08 -11.01
N ASP A 114 -6.94 6.36 -10.91
CA ASP A 114 -6.88 7.28 -12.06
C ASP A 114 -5.43 7.33 -12.62
N ASP A 115 -5.29 7.10 -13.92
CA ASP A 115 -3.98 6.84 -14.54
C ASP A 115 -3.03 8.06 -14.47
N ASP A 116 -3.57 9.27 -14.46
CA ASP A 116 -2.82 10.52 -14.34
C ASP A 116 -2.29 10.76 -12.91
N LEU A 117 -2.78 10.03 -11.91
CA LEU A 117 -2.39 10.22 -10.50
C LEU A 117 -1.18 9.39 -10.10
N VAL A 118 -0.91 8.26 -10.75
CA VAL A 118 0.09 7.28 -10.30
C VAL A 118 1.28 7.20 -11.26
N LYS A 119 2.49 7.35 -10.72
CA LYS A 119 3.75 7.23 -11.47
C LYS A 119 4.23 5.80 -11.53
N GLU A 120 4.37 5.20 -10.36
CA GLU A 120 5.03 3.92 -10.15
C GLU A 120 4.45 3.30 -8.87
N ILE A 121 4.27 1.98 -8.92
CA ILE A 121 3.92 1.17 -7.76
C ILE A 121 5.06 0.19 -7.53
N VAL A 122 5.72 0.30 -6.38
CA VAL A 122 6.74 -0.66 -5.96
C VAL A 122 6.05 -1.80 -5.23
N ALA A 123 6.15 -3.00 -5.82
CA ALA A 123 5.63 -4.23 -5.25
C ALA A 123 6.81 -5.03 -4.63
N ASN A 124 6.95 -4.95 -3.31
CA ASN A 124 8.05 -5.58 -2.58
C ASN A 124 7.65 -6.93 -1.99
N ASP A 125 8.51 -7.93 -2.12
CA ASP A 125 8.40 -9.18 -1.36
C ASP A 125 9.78 -9.74 -1.00
N ILE A 126 9.86 -10.49 0.11
CA ILE A 126 11.09 -11.14 0.55
C ILE A 126 11.37 -12.42 -0.24
N SER A 127 10.32 -13.04 -0.80
CA SER A 127 10.44 -14.28 -1.56
C SER A 127 10.78 -14.00 -3.03
N LYS A 128 11.84 -14.63 -3.53
CA LYS A 128 12.20 -14.57 -4.95
C LYS A 128 11.07 -15.09 -5.85
N SER A 129 10.35 -16.14 -5.44
CA SER A 129 9.23 -16.68 -6.20
C SER A 129 8.05 -15.70 -6.29
N ALA A 130 7.80 -14.93 -5.22
CA ALA A 130 6.78 -13.90 -5.19
C ALA A 130 7.16 -12.76 -6.14
N VAL A 131 8.41 -12.28 -6.13
CA VAL A 131 8.88 -11.23 -7.06
C VAL A 131 8.81 -11.66 -8.52
N GLU A 132 9.12 -12.93 -8.81
CA GLU A 132 8.90 -13.50 -10.15
C GLU A 132 7.41 -13.51 -10.53
N SER A 133 6.52 -13.86 -9.59
CA SER A 133 5.06 -13.81 -9.79
C SER A 133 4.56 -12.38 -10.04
N ILE A 134 5.02 -11.40 -9.26
CA ILE A 134 4.71 -9.98 -9.44
C ILE A 134 5.09 -9.53 -10.86
N ARG A 135 6.30 -9.88 -11.33
CA ARG A 135 6.76 -9.52 -12.66
C ARG A 135 5.86 -10.10 -13.75
N LEU A 136 5.62 -11.41 -13.71
CA LEU A 136 4.78 -12.10 -14.70
C LEU A 136 3.35 -11.56 -14.71
N ASN A 137 2.80 -11.28 -13.53
CA ASN A 137 1.45 -10.74 -13.42
C ASN A 137 1.37 -9.27 -13.85
N ALA A 138 2.40 -8.46 -13.62
CA ALA A 138 2.48 -7.11 -14.16
C ALA A 138 2.50 -7.15 -15.71
N ASP A 139 3.33 -8.01 -16.30
CA ASP A 139 3.43 -8.19 -17.75
C ASP A 139 2.11 -8.70 -18.35
N LEU A 140 1.43 -9.64 -17.67
CA LEU A 140 0.12 -10.18 -18.08
C LEU A 140 -0.97 -9.10 -18.22
N ASN A 141 -0.89 -8.04 -17.41
CA ASN A 141 -1.83 -6.92 -17.44
C ASN A 141 -1.30 -5.71 -18.23
N GLY A 142 -0.13 -5.82 -18.87
CA GLY A 142 0.49 -4.71 -19.61
C GLY A 142 1.01 -3.58 -18.71
N LEU A 143 1.43 -3.89 -17.49
CA LEU A 143 1.80 -2.91 -16.44
C LEU A 143 3.30 -2.91 -16.12
N GLY A 144 4.14 -3.54 -16.95
CA GLY A 144 5.58 -3.67 -16.72
C GLY A 144 6.32 -2.34 -16.53
N ASP A 145 5.79 -1.25 -17.09
CA ASP A 145 6.36 0.10 -16.95
C ASP A 145 5.86 0.85 -15.70
N LYS A 146 4.76 0.40 -15.09
CA LYS A 146 4.10 1.06 -13.95
C LYS A 146 4.33 0.34 -12.63
N ILE A 147 4.51 -0.98 -12.67
CA ILE A 147 4.79 -1.80 -11.50
C ILE A 147 6.27 -2.17 -11.49
N ARG A 148 6.94 -1.83 -10.39
CA ARG A 148 8.34 -2.18 -10.14
C ARG A 148 8.42 -3.30 -9.10
N PRO A 149 8.74 -4.55 -9.50
CA PRO A 149 8.99 -5.64 -8.56
C PRO A 149 10.28 -5.37 -7.76
N ASN A 150 10.27 -5.64 -6.46
CA ASN A 150 11.45 -5.51 -5.61
C ASN A 150 11.63 -6.75 -4.72
N LEU A 151 12.84 -7.32 -4.71
CA LEU A 151 13.24 -8.40 -3.81
C LEU A 151 13.90 -7.82 -2.57
N GLY A 152 13.22 -7.86 -1.44
CA GLY A 152 13.76 -7.33 -0.19
C GLY A 152 12.88 -7.58 1.02
N ASP A 153 13.53 -7.62 2.19
CA ASP A 153 12.81 -7.48 3.45
C ASP A 153 12.16 -6.10 3.53
N ALA A 154 10.86 -6.05 3.84
CA ALA A 154 10.08 -4.83 3.83
C ALA A 154 10.63 -3.75 4.79
N VAL A 155 11.11 -4.15 5.98
CA VAL A 155 11.67 -3.23 6.97
C VAL A 155 12.96 -2.62 6.43
N LEU A 156 13.86 -3.46 5.93
CA LEU A 156 15.13 -3.01 5.36
C LEU A 156 14.91 -2.11 4.14
N TYR A 157 14.01 -2.50 3.24
CA TYR A 157 13.71 -1.74 2.03
C TYR A 157 13.20 -0.34 2.33
N MET A 158 12.26 -0.21 3.27
CA MET A 158 11.73 1.09 3.70
C MET A 158 12.82 1.97 4.34
N TYR A 159 13.70 1.40 5.18
CA TYR A 159 14.84 2.14 5.74
C TYR A 159 15.84 2.59 4.68
N GLN A 160 16.13 1.74 3.69
CA GLN A 160 16.99 2.09 2.56
C GLN A 160 16.40 3.24 1.74
N CYS A 161 15.10 3.17 1.40
CA CYS A 161 14.41 4.24 0.69
C CYS A 161 14.50 5.57 1.46
N ARG A 162 14.24 5.56 2.77
CA ARG A 162 14.42 6.73 3.64
C ARG A 162 15.85 7.27 3.60
N ALA A 163 16.86 6.40 3.73
CA ALA A 163 18.27 6.81 3.72
C ALA A 163 18.69 7.44 2.39
N GLU A 164 18.07 7.02 1.29
CA GLU A 164 18.26 7.57 -0.06
C GLU A 164 17.39 8.80 -0.35
N GLY A 165 16.57 9.25 0.61
CA GLY A 165 15.63 10.35 0.42
C GLY A 165 14.46 10.02 -0.52
N ARG A 166 14.21 8.73 -0.79
CA ARG A 166 13.06 8.24 -1.56
C ARG A 166 11.90 7.96 -0.61
N TYR A 167 10.87 8.80 -0.68
CA TYR A 167 9.64 8.66 0.08
C TYR A 167 8.48 8.26 -0.84
N PHE A 168 7.42 7.70 -0.25
CA PHE A 168 6.21 7.29 -0.98
C PHE A 168 5.02 8.17 -0.59
N ASP A 169 4.19 8.53 -1.56
CA ASP A 169 2.92 9.22 -1.32
C ASP A 169 1.92 8.30 -0.60
N VAL A 170 2.01 6.99 -0.86
CA VAL A 170 1.20 5.95 -0.22
C VAL A 170 2.08 4.76 0.17
N VAL A 171 1.94 4.27 1.40
CA VAL A 171 2.54 3.01 1.86
C VAL A 171 1.43 2.08 2.33
N ASP A 172 1.40 0.86 1.79
CA ASP A 172 0.44 -0.18 2.16
C ASP A 172 1.14 -1.37 2.84
N LEU A 173 0.73 -1.64 4.09
CA LEU A 173 1.17 -2.74 4.92
C LEU A 173 0.02 -3.75 5.11
N ASP A 174 0.11 -4.90 4.44
CA ASP A 174 -0.85 -6.00 4.60
C ASP A 174 -0.16 -7.32 4.98
N PRO A 175 0.45 -7.42 6.18
CA PRO A 175 1.12 -8.64 6.61
C PRO A 175 0.16 -9.72 7.12
N TYR A 176 0.60 -10.97 7.02
CA TYR A 176 0.01 -12.06 7.81
C TYR A 176 0.36 -11.90 9.29
N GLY A 177 -0.68 -11.76 10.11
CA GLY A 177 -0.59 -11.54 11.55
C GLY A 177 -0.36 -10.08 11.91
N CYS A 178 0.84 -9.80 12.44
CA CYS A 178 1.14 -8.56 13.16
C CYS A 178 1.76 -7.49 12.24
N ALA A 179 1.24 -6.26 12.31
CA ALA A 179 1.79 -5.12 11.61
C ALA A 179 2.90 -4.38 12.37
N ALA A 180 3.02 -4.57 13.69
CA ALA A 180 3.84 -3.74 14.56
C ALA A 180 5.30 -3.59 14.11
N LYS A 181 5.94 -4.66 13.62
CA LYS A 181 7.34 -4.64 13.19
C LYS A 181 7.61 -3.76 11.97
N PHE A 182 6.57 -3.42 11.21
CA PHE A 182 6.66 -2.60 10.01
C PHE A 182 6.29 -1.13 10.25
N LEU A 183 5.76 -0.78 11.42
CA LEU A 183 5.24 0.56 11.68
C LEU A 183 6.36 1.62 11.69
N ASP A 184 7.45 1.38 12.42
CA ASP A 184 8.61 2.29 12.50
C ASP A 184 9.21 2.66 11.15
N PRO A 185 9.55 1.69 10.27
CA PRO A 185 10.05 2.02 8.95
C PRO A 185 8.96 2.64 8.07
N ALA A 186 7.69 2.24 8.18
CA ALA A 186 6.63 2.75 7.32
C ALA A 186 6.28 4.21 7.58
N VAL A 187 6.17 4.62 8.86
CA VAL A 187 5.94 6.03 9.20
C VAL A 187 7.10 6.93 8.73
N GLN A 188 8.30 6.37 8.54
CA GLN A 188 9.47 7.08 8.02
C GLN A 188 9.58 7.02 6.49
N ALA A 189 9.05 5.99 5.84
CA ALA A 189 9.06 5.82 4.39
C ALA A 189 7.94 6.61 3.69
N VAL A 190 6.81 6.82 4.37
CA VAL A 190 5.73 7.68 3.86
C VAL A 190 6.16 9.15 3.86
N GLN A 191 5.77 9.90 2.83
CA GLN A 191 6.00 11.33 2.73
C GLN A 191 5.17 12.09 3.78
N ASN A 192 5.60 13.31 4.14
CA ASN A 192 4.75 14.24 4.90
C ASN A 192 3.41 14.50 4.17
N GLY A 193 2.32 14.37 4.92
CA GLY A 193 0.96 14.42 4.38
C GLY A 193 0.61 13.23 3.46
N GLY A 194 1.45 12.19 3.42
CA GLY A 194 1.23 10.93 2.72
C GLY A 194 0.17 10.05 3.41
N LEU A 195 -0.28 9.00 2.71
CA LEU A 195 -1.24 8.03 3.24
C LEU A 195 -0.54 6.73 3.67
N LEU A 196 -0.79 6.28 4.89
CA LEU A 196 -0.32 5.00 5.40
C LEU A 196 -1.51 4.06 5.61
N CYS A 197 -1.58 3.00 4.81
CA CYS A 197 -2.57 1.94 4.92
C CYS A 197 -1.98 0.78 5.75
N VAL A 198 -2.67 0.36 6.81
CA VAL A 198 -2.20 -0.71 7.69
C VAL A 198 -3.31 -1.73 7.94
N THR A 199 -3.02 -3.00 7.66
CA THR A 199 -3.86 -4.14 8.01
C THR A 199 -3.19 -4.97 9.12
N ALA A 200 -3.94 -5.34 10.15
CA ALA A 200 -3.51 -6.29 11.17
C ALA A 200 -4.50 -7.46 11.21
N THR A 201 -3.99 -8.68 11.04
CA THR A 201 -4.82 -9.90 11.00
C THR A 201 -4.66 -10.77 12.24
N ASP A 202 -3.80 -10.42 13.20
CA ASP A 202 -3.64 -11.10 14.48
C ASP A 202 -4.71 -10.72 15.51
N MET A 203 -5.99 -10.76 15.09
CA MET A 203 -7.16 -10.40 15.90
C MET A 203 -7.28 -11.21 17.19
N ALA A 204 -6.78 -12.45 17.24
CA ALA A 204 -6.73 -13.21 18.49
C ALA A 204 -5.96 -12.47 19.60
N ILE A 205 -4.85 -11.81 19.24
CA ILE A 205 -4.01 -11.03 20.16
C ILE A 205 -4.71 -9.70 20.49
N LEU A 206 -5.17 -8.99 19.45
CA LEU A 206 -5.80 -7.68 19.62
C LEU A 206 -7.15 -7.73 20.36
N CYS A 207 -7.86 -8.87 20.30
CA CYS A 207 -9.14 -9.07 20.99
C CYS A 207 -9.03 -9.72 22.39
N GLY A 208 -7.83 -9.79 22.96
CA GLY A 208 -7.65 -10.14 24.37
C GLY A 208 -7.44 -11.62 24.70
N ASN A 209 -7.11 -12.48 23.73
CA ASN A 209 -6.78 -13.87 24.07
C ASN A 209 -5.40 -14.00 24.74
N THR A 210 -4.44 -13.15 24.37
CA THR A 210 -3.08 -13.14 24.91
C THR A 210 -2.59 -11.72 25.20
N PRO A 211 -3.05 -11.09 26.30
CA PRO A 211 -2.77 -9.69 26.61
C PRO A 211 -1.29 -9.36 26.73
N GLU A 212 -0.46 -10.30 27.21
CA GLU A 212 1.00 -10.15 27.32
C GLU A 212 1.64 -10.03 25.94
N THR A 213 1.15 -10.81 24.97
CA THR A 213 1.62 -10.74 23.57
C THR A 213 1.16 -9.43 22.92
N CYS A 214 -0.04 -8.96 23.23
CA CYS A 214 -0.53 -7.66 22.77
C CYS A 214 0.38 -6.55 23.30
N ARG A 215 0.76 -6.60 24.58
CA ARG A 215 1.67 -5.63 25.19
C ARG A 215 3.04 -5.65 24.54
N ALA A 216 3.59 -6.83 24.26
CA ALA A 216 4.89 -6.97 23.63
C ALA A 216 4.92 -6.44 22.18
N LYS A 217 3.84 -6.65 21.42
CA LYS A 217 3.77 -6.25 20.01
C LYS A 217 3.33 -4.80 19.81
N TYR A 218 2.27 -4.39 20.50
CA TYR A 218 1.55 -3.13 20.25
C TYR A 218 1.67 -2.12 21.39
N GLY A 219 2.44 -2.43 22.44
CA GLY A 219 2.61 -1.55 23.60
C GLY A 219 1.35 -1.38 24.47
N SER A 220 0.29 -2.15 24.19
CA SER A 220 -1.03 -2.03 24.83
C SER A 220 -1.51 -3.37 25.38
N VAL A 221 -2.37 -3.33 26.40
CA VAL A 221 -3.00 -4.55 26.95
C VAL A 221 -4.39 -4.69 26.35
N SER A 222 -4.62 -5.76 25.59
CA SER A 222 -5.96 -6.07 25.06
C SER A 222 -6.84 -6.72 26.12
N LEU A 223 -8.14 -6.43 26.07
CA LEU A 223 -9.15 -7.00 26.97
C LEU A 223 -10.17 -7.80 26.16
N ARG A 224 -10.52 -8.98 26.69
CA ARG A 224 -11.58 -9.80 26.10
C ARG A 224 -12.94 -9.23 26.49
N GLY A 225 -13.73 -8.82 25.51
CA GLY A 225 -15.06 -8.26 25.72
C GLY A 225 -15.83 -8.12 24.41
N LYS A 226 -17.12 -7.75 24.49
CA LYS A 226 -17.95 -7.54 23.29
C LYS A 226 -17.47 -6.38 22.41
N PHE A 227 -16.72 -5.45 23.00
CA PHE A 227 -16.12 -4.27 22.35
C PHE A 227 -14.71 -4.54 21.80
N CYS A 228 -14.26 -5.79 21.76
CA CYS A 228 -12.87 -6.14 21.43
C CYS A 228 -12.42 -5.67 20.04
N HIS A 229 -13.32 -5.63 19.05
CA HIS A 229 -12.99 -5.16 17.70
C HIS A 229 -12.70 -3.66 17.66
N GLU A 230 -13.47 -2.85 18.38
CA GLU A 230 -13.21 -1.41 18.51
C GLU A 230 -11.92 -1.16 19.31
N MET A 231 -11.72 -1.92 20.39
CA MET A 231 -10.49 -1.84 21.18
C MET A 231 -9.25 -2.22 20.35
N ALA A 232 -9.35 -3.25 19.52
CA ALA A 232 -8.29 -3.65 18.59
C ALA A 232 -7.88 -2.50 17.66
N LEU A 233 -8.85 -1.77 17.10
CA LEU A 233 -8.59 -0.59 16.28
C LEU A 233 -7.89 0.51 17.08
N ARG A 234 -8.36 0.81 18.30
CA ARG A 234 -7.72 1.82 19.18
C ARG A 234 -6.28 1.44 19.54
N ILE A 235 -6.01 0.17 19.81
CA ILE A 235 -4.66 -0.35 20.09
C ILE A 235 -3.76 -0.17 18.86
N LEU A 236 -4.26 -0.52 17.67
CA LEU A 236 -3.48 -0.38 16.44
C LEU A 236 -3.17 1.10 16.15
N LEU A 237 -4.15 1.99 16.28
CA LEU A 237 -3.97 3.44 16.11
C LEU A 237 -2.96 4.00 17.12
N PHE A 238 -3.06 3.62 18.40
CA PHE A 238 -2.07 4.00 19.41
C PHE A 238 -0.66 3.50 19.05
N SER A 239 -0.54 2.28 18.53
CA SER A 239 0.76 1.74 18.12
C SER A 239 1.35 2.50 16.93
N ILE A 240 0.52 2.97 16.00
CA ILE A 240 0.95 3.79 14.86
C ILE A 240 1.38 5.17 15.34
N GLU A 241 0.56 5.82 16.17
CA GLU A 241 0.88 7.12 16.80
C GLU A 241 2.19 7.06 17.59
N SER A 242 2.38 6.02 18.40
CA SER A 242 3.61 5.80 19.16
C SER A 242 4.85 5.58 18.28
N ALA A 243 4.68 5.02 17.08
CA ALA A 243 5.76 4.91 16.10
C ALA A 243 6.07 6.27 15.46
N ALA A 244 5.05 7.04 15.05
CA ALA A 244 5.21 8.37 14.47
C ALA A 244 5.89 9.36 15.44
N ASN A 245 5.43 9.39 16.70
CA ASN A 245 5.96 10.29 17.73
C ASN A 245 7.45 10.06 18.02
N ARG A 246 7.95 8.82 17.91
CA ARG A 246 9.39 8.52 18.08
C ARG A 246 10.28 9.14 17.00
N HIS A 247 9.69 9.54 15.88
CA HIS A 247 10.38 10.08 14.72
C HIS A 247 9.98 11.53 14.39
N GLY A 248 9.19 12.19 15.26
CA GLY A 248 8.75 13.57 15.07
C GLY A 248 7.83 13.75 13.85
N ARG A 249 6.92 12.80 13.64
CA ARG A 249 5.95 12.79 12.53
C ARG A 249 4.52 12.92 13.01
#